data_AF-A0A9D6NJ28-F1
#
_entry.id   AF-A0A9D6NJ28-F1
#
_cell.length_a   1.000
_cell.length_b   1.000
_cell.length_c   1.000
_cell.angle_alpha   90.00
_cell.angle_beta   90.00
_cell.angle_gamma   90.00
#
_symmetry.space_group_name_H-M   'P 1'
#
loop_
_entity.id
_entity.type
_entity.pdbx_description
1 polymer ?
#
loop_
_entity_poly.entity_id
_entity_poly.type
_entity_poly.pdbx_seq_one_letter_code
_entity_poly.pdbx_strand_id
1 'polypeptide(L)'
;MKVPPATWKVSQLRQGDDVRITSVKPVDRELETDKVVLRSIPAQLGCEVVEGVPIRSPELYEEVLYSDRALPRQALKEVRGVAPDLGSVWPGSEVRTLVSQGPTGNRINLTIVGDGYTAEQKGRFFEDAERITRDLFGEKTFAAYLPLFNVHAVFVPSRESGLSDLQSKDTALGLYRSPQGSKRGIMPGNYQNIERALDLAPATDFPILMANDDFYGGLGGRYAITSRSENSGSMVLRHELGHNFGNVGEEYDGGGVYDGANHSHSAEVPWRHWVDGELKVNEAESLVADYPWQNLQGRPYRLEFDVPQLQPGQPTRVDVDFSSVGWETPNDVAILLDGQPVEFRGVYSDDRSFFRLPGVTALPAGHHALEIREQVHDGDNVMASIKVNALAPDYDETPGKIGAYATFNAWEQHAGYRPTNRDCLMRDMRSLDFCPVDKENMWQRFLRSVQLIDAIELGEGPPGKRDVHVRTPRLPGLSIRWFEIGPEGQKRELEFLRGARRWHAPADQKGSFEVQVEFRTPEVRQVTDEFTSRKSFALG
;
A
#
# COMPACT_ATOMS: atom_id res chain seq x y z
N MET A 1 -31.71 -17.02 23.17
CA MET A 1 -30.43 -16.55 22.59
C MET A 1 -30.39 -15.04 22.74
N LYS A 2 -29.38 -14.48 23.41
CA LYS A 2 -29.14 -13.03 23.38
C LYS A 2 -28.62 -12.70 21.98
N VAL A 3 -29.23 -11.72 21.31
CA VAL A 3 -28.65 -11.14 20.09
C VAL A 3 -27.25 -10.64 20.47
N PRO A 4 -26.18 -11.04 19.76
CA PRO A 4 -24.84 -10.53 20.04
C PRO A 4 -24.86 -8.99 20.06
N PRO A 5 -24.09 -8.32 20.95
CA PRO A 5 -23.98 -6.87 20.89
C PRO A 5 -23.49 -6.48 19.49
N ALA A 6 -24.24 -5.60 18.82
CA ALA A 6 -23.91 -5.20 17.45
C ALA A 6 -22.61 -4.38 17.46
N THR A 7 -21.62 -4.82 16.70
CA THR A 7 -20.46 -4.00 16.36
C THR A 7 -20.75 -3.28 15.06
N TRP A 8 -20.32 -2.02 14.97
CA TRP A 8 -20.60 -1.16 13.84
C TRP A 8 -19.30 -0.65 13.23
N LYS A 9 -19.11 -0.85 11.92
CA LYS A 9 -18.07 -0.15 11.15
C LYS A 9 -18.62 1.19 10.70
N VAL A 10 -17.97 2.26 11.15
CA VAL A 10 -18.26 3.63 10.75
C VAL A 10 -17.15 4.09 9.81
N SER A 11 -17.52 4.44 8.59
CA SER A 11 -16.65 5.13 7.63
C SER A 11 -16.92 6.63 7.69
N GLN A 12 -15.86 7.43 7.74
CA GLN A 12 -15.98 8.87 7.88
C GLN A 12 -14.82 9.61 7.21
N LEU A 13 -15.08 10.87 6.86
CA LEU A 13 -14.07 11.84 6.47
C LEU A 13 -13.85 12.83 7.62
N ARG A 14 -12.59 13.10 7.95
CA ARG A 14 -12.21 13.99 9.05
C ARG A 14 -11.30 15.10 8.56
N GLN A 15 -11.61 16.34 8.91
CA GLN A 15 -10.73 17.48 8.71
C GLN A 15 -10.64 18.29 10.01
N GLY A 16 -9.51 18.16 10.73
CA GLY A 16 -9.41 18.68 12.09
C GLY A 16 -10.44 18.01 13.02
N ASP A 17 -11.27 18.82 13.67
CA ASP A 17 -12.37 18.36 14.53
C ASP A 17 -13.67 18.06 13.77
N ASP A 18 -13.76 18.45 12.49
CA ASP A 18 -14.93 18.22 11.66
C ASP A 18 -14.95 16.77 11.17
N VAL A 19 -16.03 16.04 11.47
CA VAL A 19 -16.25 14.65 11.06
C VAL A 19 -17.53 14.56 10.26
N ARG A 20 -17.43 13.99 9.05
CA ARG A 20 -18.56 13.64 8.19
C ARG A 20 -18.63 12.14 8.02
N ILE A 21 -19.67 11.52 8.59
CA ILE A 21 -19.93 10.09 8.41
C ILE A 21 -20.41 9.86 6.98
N THR A 22 -19.81 8.87 6.32
CA THR A 22 -20.15 8.47 4.95
C THR A 22 -20.88 7.14 4.92
N SER A 23 -20.67 6.26 5.91
CA SER A 23 -21.33 4.96 5.99
C SER A 23 -21.33 4.40 7.40
N VAL A 24 -22.37 3.63 7.74
CA VAL A 24 -22.45 2.84 8.97
C VAL A 24 -22.99 1.46 8.63
N LYS A 25 -22.18 0.40 8.84
CA LYS A 25 -22.55 -0.98 8.52
C LYS A 25 -22.38 -1.88 9.77
N PRO A 26 -23.31 -2.81 10.04
CA PRO A 26 -23.11 -3.80 11.10
C PRO A 26 -21.99 -4.77 10.72
N VAL A 27 -21.24 -5.26 11.71
CA VAL A 27 -20.15 -6.22 11.53
C VAL A 27 -20.31 -7.37 12.52
N ASP A 28 -20.15 -8.60 12.04
CA ASP A 28 -20.13 -9.81 12.86
C ASP A 28 -18.75 -10.01 13.51
N ARG A 29 -18.37 -9.09 14.39
CA ARG A 29 -17.11 -9.11 15.14
C ARG A 29 -17.33 -8.62 16.56
N GLU A 30 -16.99 -9.44 17.55
CA GLU A 30 -16.97 -9.00 18.94
C GLU A 30 -15.75 -8.12 19.21
N LEU A 31 -15.93 -7.05 19.99
CA LEU A 31 -14.85 -6.15 20.40
C LEU A 31 -14.62 -6.29 21.91
N GLU A 32 -13.36 -6.43 22.30
CA GLU A 32 -12.96 -6.36 23.71
C GLU A 32 -12.93 -4.91 24.23
N THR A 33 -12.80 -3.94 23.32
CA THR A 33 -12.76 -2.50 23.61
C THR A 33 -13.95 -1.76 23.01
N ASP A 34 -14.15 -0.51 23.42
CA ASP A 34 -15.25 0.32 22.93
C ASP A 34 -15.06 0.83 21.50
N LYS A 35 -13.80 0.97 21.09
CA LYS A 35 -13.42 1.56 19.82
C LYS A 35 -12.13 0.93 19.33
N VAL A 36 -12.11 0.53 18.06
CA VAL A 36 -10.89 0.11 17.36
C VAL A 36 -10.80 0.90 16.07
N VAL A 37 -9.73 1.69 15.91
CA VAL A 37 -9.44 2.36 14.64
C VAL A 37 -8.81 1.32 13.72
N LEU A 38 -9.51 0.97 12.64
CA LEU A 38 -8.99 0.07 11.62
C LEU A 38 -8.14 0.85 10.62
N ARG A 39 -8.57 2.06 10.29
CA ARG A 39 -7.93 2.91 9.29
C ARG A 39 -8.04 4.37 9.64
N SER A 40 -6.96 5.09 9.39
CA SER A 40 -6.91 6.54 9.33
C SER A 40 -5.82 6.87 8.33
N ILE A 41 -6.22 7.25 7.11
CA ILE A 41 -5.33 7.52 5.98
C ILE A 41 -5.77 8.80 5.30
N PRO A 42 -4.91 9.49 4.54
CA PRO A 42 -5.33 10.59 3.69
C PRO A 42 -6.47 10.16 2.76
N ALA A 43 -7.52 10.98 2.66
CA ALA A 43 -8.59 10.76 1.68
C ALA A 43 -8.02 10.82 0.26
N GLN A 44 -7.03 11.69 0.05
CA GLN A 44 -6.19 11.77 -1.13
C GLN A 44 -4.77 12.14 -0.72
N LEU A 45 -3.78 11.49 -1.31
CA LEU A 45 -2.40 11.97 -1.31
C LEU A 45 -2.31 13.01 -2.43
N GLY A 46 -2.62 14.27 -2.13
CA GLY A 46 -2.78 15.32 -3.16
C GLY A 46 -1.64 15.36 -4.19
N CYS A 47 -2.00 15.44 -5.48
CA CYS A 47 -1.06 15.77 -6.56
C CYS A 47 -0.86 17.28 -6.75
N GLU A 48 -1.61 18.12 -6.03
CA GLU A 48 -1.48 19.58 -6.08
C GLU A 48 -0.23 20.05 -5.32
N VAL A 49 0.95 19.72 -5.86
CA VAL A 49 2.09 20.60 -5.75
C VAL A 49 1.88 21.70 -6.78
N VAL A 50 0.87 22.55 -6.55
CA VAL A 50 0.83 23.86 -7.20
C VAL A 50 1.74 24.74 -6.35
N GLU A 51 2.94 25.01 -6.87
CA GLU A 51 3.73 26.21 -6.56
C GLU A 51 3.64 26.71 -5.09
N GLY A 52 4.30 26.00 -4.17
CA GLY A 52 4.65 26.59 -2.86
C GLY A 52 3.52 26.80 -1.85
N VAL A 53 2.35 26.16 -2.01
CA VAL A 53 1.31 26.17 -0.97
C VAL A 53 1.49 24.97 -0.03
N PRO A 54 1.63 25.17 1.30
CA PRO A 54 1.68 24.07 2.25
C PRO A 54 0.41 23.22 2.16
N ILE A 55 0.57 21.90 2.19
CA ILE A 55 -0.55 20.95 2.29
C ILE A 55 -1.35 21.33 3.55
N ARG A 56 -2.57 21.87 3.38
CA ARG A 56 -3.54 21.97 4.49
C ARG A 56 -3.66 20.58 5.11
N SER A 57 -3.82 20.49 6.44
CA SER A 57 -4.03 19.20 7.13
C SER A 57 -4.96 18.31 6.30
N PRO A 58 -4.46 17.18 5.76
CA PRO A 58 -5.18 16.44 4.76
C PRO A 58 -6.50 15.95 5.36
N GLU A 59 -7.59 16.03 4.59
CA GLU A 59 -8.82 15.34 4.97
C GLU A 59 -8.47 13.84 5.08
N LEU A 60 -8.78 13.22 6.21
CA LEU A 60 -8.51 11.82 6.47
C LEU A 60 -9.76 11.00 6.18
N TYR A 61 -9.60 9.89 5.47
CA TYR A 61 -10.58 8.82 5.43
C TYR A 61 -10.29 7.83 6.56
N GLU A 62 -11.33 7.51 7.33
CA GLU A 62 -11.20 6.66 8.49
C GLU A 62 -12.27 5.59 8.56
N GLU A 63 -11.86 4.45 9.09
CA GLU A 63 -12.74 3.33 9.39
C GLU A 63 -12.53 2.94 10.85
N VAL A 64 -13.61 2.95 11.60
CA VAL A 64 -13.57 2.70 13.04
C VAL A 64 -14.66 1.71 13.39
N LEU A 65 -14.29 0.66 14.13
CA LEU A 65 -15.24 -0.22 14.77
C LEU A 65 -15.65 0.38 16.11
N TYR A 66 -16.96 0.46 16.32
CA TYR A 66 -17.56 0.86 17.59
C TYR A 66 -18.38 -0.28 18.15
N SER A 67 -18.28 -0.50 19.46
CA SER A 67 -19.29 -1.26 20.18
C SER A 67 -20.62 -0.49 20.18
N ASP A 68 -21.75 -1.18 20.29
CA ASP A 68 -23.08 -0.55 20.30
C ASP A 68 -23.20 0.60 21.33
N ARG A 69 -22.54 0.45 22.49
CA ARG A 69 -22.53 1.44 23.58
C ARG A 69 -21.66 2.67 23.29
N ALA A 70 -20.74 2.59 22.34
CA ALA A 70 -19.78 3.63 22.00
C ALA A 70 -20.07 4.31 20.65
N LEU A 71 -21.13 3.90 19.95
CA LEU A 71 -21.46 4.42 18.63
C LEU A 71 -21.76 5.94 18.69
N PRO A 72 -21.10 6.78 17.86
CA PRO A 72 -21.32 8.23 17.90
C PRO A 72 -22.77 8.63 17.60
N ARG A 73 -23.27 9.70 18.22
CA ARG A 73 -24.65 10.20 18.01
C ARG A 73 -24.99 10.50 16.55
N GLN A 74 -24.01 10.96 15.77
CA GLN A 74 -24.18 11.20 14.33
C GLN A 74 -24.41 9.88 13.58
N ALA A 75 -23.67 8.81 13.91
CA ALA A 75 -23.83 7.48 13.32
C ALA A 75 -25.18 6.85 13.68
N LEU A 76 -25.67 7.08 14.90
CA LEU A 76 -26.99 6.61 15.34
C LEU A 76 -28.15 7.16 14.49
N LYS A 77 -27.99 8.33 13.86
CA LYS A 77 -29.00 8.89 12.94
C LYS A 77 -29.08 8.08 11.64
N GLU A 78 -27.94 7.69 11.09
CA GLU A 78 -27.83 6.85 9.90
C GLU A 78 -28.40 5.44 10.13
N VAL A 79 -28.10 4.82 11.29
CA VAL A 79 -28.63 3.50 11.67
C VAL A 79 -30.16 3.48 11.77
N ARG A 80 -30.79 4.60 12.14
CA ARG A 80 -32.25 4.73 12.24
C ARG A 80 -32.94 5.03 10.91
N GLY A 81 -32.19 5.36 9.87
CA GLY A 81 -32.68 5.71 8.53
C GLY A 81 -32.55 4.61 7.48
N VAL A 82 -32.26 3.36 7.88
CA VAL A 82 -31.95 2.26 6.95
C VAL A 82 -33.20 1.82 6.18
N ALA A 83 -33.37 2.35 4.97
CA ALA A 83 -34.09 1.63 3.92
C ALA A 83 -33.30 0.35 3.60
N PRO A 84 -33.97 -0.78 3.31
CA PRO A 84 -33.27 -2.00 2.89
C PRO A 84 -32.40 -1.69 1.67
N ASP A 85 -31.17 -2.17 1.70
CA ASP A 85 -30.21 -2.11 0.60
C ASP A 85 -30.82 -2.83 -0.62
N LEU A 86 -31.44 -2.05 -1.50
CA LEU A 86 -31.85 -2.49 -2.82
C LEU A 86 -30.56 -2.52 -3.64
N GLY A 87 -29.79 -3.60 -3.49
CA GLY A 87 -28.41 -3.73 -3.96
C GLY A 87 -28.12 -2.93 -5.23
N SER A 88 -27.03 -2.17 -5.20
CA SER A 88 -26.62 -1.30 -6.31
C SER A 88 -26.72 -2.06 -7.64
N VAL A 89 -27.45 -1.51 -8.61
CA VAL A 89 -27.53 -2.07 -9.97
C VAL A 89 -26.84 -1.10 -10.90
N TRP A 90 -25.84 -1.57 -11.65
CA TRP A 90 -25.23 -0.82 -12.75
C TRP A 90 -25.47 -1.59 -14.07
N PRO A 91 -26.23 -1.04 -15.03
CA PRO A 91 -26.53 -1.76 -16.27
C PRO A 91 -25.26 -2.18 -17.01
N GLY A 92 -25.15 -3.47 -17.34
CA GLY A 92 -24.00 -4.05 -18.04
C GLY A 92 -22.76 -4.27 -17.16
N SER A 93 -22.82 -4.02 -15.85
CA SER A 93 -21.72 -4.35 -14.94
C SER A 93 -21.59 -5.85 -14.72
N GLU A 94 -20.39 -6.30 -14.39
CA GLU A 94 -20.10 -7.69 -14.01
C GLU A 94 -19.10 -7.71 -12.86
N VAL A 95 -19.33 -8.56 -11.87
CA VAL A 95 -18.45 -8.74 -10.71
C VAL A 95 -17.87 -10.15 -10.73
N ARG A 96 -16.56 -10.28 -10.58
CA ARG A 96 -15.86 -11.55 -10.43
C ARG A 96 -15.00 -11.55 -9.17
N THR A 97 -15.03 -12.64 -8.42
CA THR A 97 -14.04 -12.89 -7.37
C THR A 97 -12.86 -13.60 -8.02
N LEU A 98 -11.71 -12.91 -8.09
CA LEU A 98 -10.48 -13.44 -8.67
C LEU A 98 -9.73 -14.30 -7.66
N VAL A 99 -9.78 -13.92 -6.38
CA VAL A 99 -9.14 -14.64 -5.26
C VAL A 99 -10.12 -14.75 -4.11
N SER A 100 -10.24 -15.96 -3.55
CA SER A 100 -11.05 -16.23 -2.36
C SER A 100 -10.27 -17.10 -1.38
N GLN A 101 -9.81 -16.52 -0.28
CA GLN A 101 -9.00 -17.21 0.76
C GLN A 101 -9.79 -17.50 2.04
N GLY A 102 -11.03 -17.03 2.13
CA GLY A 102 -11.90 -17.29 3.26
C GLY A 102 -13.15 -16.42 3.27
N PRO A 103 -13.92 -16.47 4.37
CA PRO A 103 -15.13 -15.66 4.53
C PRO A 103 -14.82 -14.18 4.37
N THR A 104 -15.66 -13.46 3.61
CA THR A 104 -15.55 -12.01 3.38
C THR A 104 -15.47 -11.20 4.69
N GLY A 105 -16.18 -11.64 5.74
CA GLY A 105 -16.15 -10.99 7.06
C GLY A 105 -14.86 -11.21 7.87
N ASN A 106 -13.99 -12.13 7.46
CA ASN A 106 -12.71 -12.43 8.12
C ASN A 106 -11.52 -12.43 7.13
N ARG A 107 -11.64 -11.69 6.03
CA ARG A 107 -10.57 -11.46 5.06
C ARG A 107 -10.57 -9.99 4.70
N ILE A 108 -9.42 -9.48 4.30
CA ILE A 108 -9.28 -8.15 3.75
C ILE A 108 -9.74 -8.21 2.29
N ASN A 109 -10.75 -7.42 1.93
CA ASN A 109 -11.36 -7.47 0.60
C ASN A 109 -10.81 -6.32 -0.28
N LEU A 110 -9.96 -6.67 -1.24
CA LEU A 110 -9.50 -5.77 -2.29
C LEU A 110 -10.53 -5.73 -3.42
N THR A 111 -10.92 -4.54 -3.85
CA THR A 111 -11.89 -4.38 -4.94
C THR A 111 -11.29 -3.53 -6.05
N ILE A 112 -11.07 -4.13 -7.21
CA ILE A 112 -10.56 -3.48 -8.41
C ILE A 112 -11.74 -3.05 -9.27
N VAL A 113 -11.89 -1.75 -9.52
CA VAL A 113 -12.94 -1.20 -10.40
C VAL A 113 -12.28 -0.60 -11.64
N GLY A 114 -12.74 -1.00 -12.83
CA GLY A 114 -12.24 -0.48 -14.09
C GLY A 114 -12.93 0.82 -14.50
N ASP A 115 -12.16 1.78 -15.02
CA ASP A 115 -12.69 2.96 -15.71
C ASP A 115 -12.12 3.11 -17.12
N GLY A 116 -12.92 3.64 -18.03
CA GLY A 116 -12.54 3.82 -19.44
C GLY A 116 -12.54 2.52 -20.25
N TYR A 117 -13.11 1.42 -19.75
CA TYR A 117 -13.34 0.20 -20.52
C TYR A 117 -14.77 0.19 -21.08
N THR A 118 -14.90 0.13 -22.40
CA THR A 118 -16.20 -0.03 -23.07
C THR A 118 -16.77 -1.44 -22.84
N ALA A 119 -18.06 -1.64 -23.19
CA ALA A 119 -18.71 -2.96 -23.07
C ALA A 119 -17.95 -4.06 -23.85
N GLU A 120 -17.38 -3.70 -24.99
CA GLU A 120 -16.59 -4.57 -25.86
C GLU A 120 -15.22 -4.92 -25.26
N GLN A 121 -14.69 -4.05 -24.38
CA GLN A 121 -13.41 -4.23 -23.70
C GLN A 121 -13.53 -4.94 -22.34
N LYS A 122 -14.71 -5.45 -21.99
CA LYS A 122 -14.93 -6.19 -20.74
C LYS A 122 -13.94 -7.34 -20.54
N GLY A 123 -13.62 -8.08 -21.60
CA GLY A 123 -12.61 -9.15 -21.56
C GLY A 123 -11.25 -8.63 -21.12
N ARG A 124 -10.78 -7.56 -21.78
CA ARG A 124 -9.51 -6.87 -21.47
C ARG A 124 -9.45 -6.41 -20.02
N PHE A 125 -10.52 -5.81 -19.48
CA PHE A 125 -10.56 -5.40 -18.08
C PHE A 125 -10.29 -6.56 -17.11
N PHE A 126 -10.94 -7.71 -17.32
CA PHE A 126 -10.72 -8.86 -16.44
C PHE A 126 -9.32 -9.46 -16.61
N GLU A 127 -8.78 -9.49 -17.83
CA GLU A 127 -7.39 -9.91 -18.08
C GLU A 127 -6.40 -8.99 -17.34
N ASP A 128 -6.62 -7.68 -17.37
CA ASP A 128 -5.80 -6.70 -16.66
C ASP A 128 -5.92 -6.83 -15.14
N ALA A 129 -7.14 -7.00 -14.63
CA ALA A 129 -7.38 -7.19 -13.21
C ALA A 129 -6.73 -8.49 -12.69
N GLU A 130 -6.79 -9.57 -13.48
CA GLU A 130 -6.11 -10.83 -13.17
C GLU A 130 -4.59 -10.68 -13.21
N ARG A 131 -4.05 -9.98 -14.22
CA ARG A 131 -2.61 -9.69 -14.32
C ARG A 131 -2.13 -8.91 -13.11
N ILE A 132 -2.75 -7.77 -12.81
CA ILE A 132 -2.38 -6.96 -11.65
C ILE A 132 -2.50 -7.77 -10.35
N THR A 133 -3.55 -8.57 -10.20
CA THR A 133 -3.69 -9.45 -9.02
C THR A 133 -2.53 -10.45 -8.90
N ARG A 134 -2.08 -11.04 -10.01
CA ARG A 134 -0.88 -11.91 -10.04
C ARG A 134 0.39 -11.13 -9.73
N ASP A 135 0.55 -9.92 -10.25
CA ASP A 135 1.75 -9.12 -10.00
C ASP A 135 1.84 -8.69 -8.52
N LEU A 136 0.70 -8.43 -7.86
CA LEU A 136 0.64 -8.12 -6.44
C LEU A 136 0.99 -9.31 -5.54
N PHE A 137 0.39 -10.48 -5.82
CA PHE A 137 0.37 -11.62 -4.89
C PHE A 137 1.09 -12.88 -5.36
N GLY A 138 1.50 -12.94 -6.63
CA GLY A 138 2.20 -14.07 -7.22
C GLY A 138 3.72 -14.01 -7.03
N GLU A 139 4.27 -12.82 -6.84
CA GLU A 139 5.70 -12.58 -6.64
C GLU A 139 6.03 -12.16 -5.20
N LYS A 140 7.12 -11.43 -4.98
CA LYS A 140 7.66 -11.16 -3.65
C LYS A 140 6.82 -10.19 -2.82
N THR A 141 6.17 -9.21 -3.43
CA THR A 141 5.68 -8.01 -2.74
C THR A 141 4.62 -8.29 -1.69
N PHE A 142 3.50 -8.94 -2.06
CA PHE A 142 2.43 -9.25 -1.11
C PHE A 142 2.12 -10.74 -0.96
N ALA A 143 2.87 -11.65 -1.60
CA ALA A 143 2.56 -13.08 -1.60
C ALA A 143 2.39 -13.69 -0.19
N ALA A 144 3.24 -13.29 0.76
CA ALA A 144 3.16 -13.79 2.13
C ALA A 144 1.82 -13.47 2.81
N TYR A 145 1.18 -12.38 2.42
CA TYR A 145 -0.09 -11.92 2.98
C TYR A 145 -1.31 -12.49 2.26
N LEU A 146 -1.17 -13.05 1.04
CA LEU A 146 -2.29 -13.54 0.22
C LEU A 146 -3.34 -14.33 1.02
N PRO A 147 -3.00 -15.26 1.94
CA PRO A 147 -4.01 -16.00 2.72
C PRO A 147 -4.99 -15.14 3.54
N LEU A 148 -4.68 -13.86 3.75
CA LEU A 148 -5.50 -12.89 4.46
C LEU A 148 -6.47 -12.11 3.54
N PHE A 149 -6.37 -12.27 2.22
CA PHE A 149 -7.08 -11.43 1.25
C PHE A 149 -8.11 -12.19 0.41
N ASN A 150 -9.19 -11.49 0.08
CA ASN A 150 -10.02 -11.76 -1.09
C ASN A 150 -9.81 -10.65 -2.11
N VAL A 151 -9.94 -10.95 -3.41
CA VAL A 151 -9.83 -9.97 -4.49
C VAL A 151 -11.05 -10.07 -5.38
N HIS A 152 -11.75 -8.95 -5.53
CA HIS A 152 -12.92 -8.78 -6.38
C HIS A 152 -12.60 -7.81 -7.52
N ALA A 153 -13.05 -8.12 -8.73
CA ALA A 153 -12.98 -7.25 -9.89
C ALA A 153 -14.40 -6.85 -10.30
N VAL A 154 -14.62 -5.54 -10.43
CA VAL A 154 -15.90 -4.93 -10.78
C VAL A 154 -15.73 -4.21 -12.11
N PHE A 155 -16.36 -4.76 -13.14
CA PHE A 155 -16.47 -4.11 -14.44
C PHE A 155 -17.69 -3.19 -14.44
N VAL A 156 -17.49 -1.93 -14.80
CA VAL A 156 -18.57 -0.99 -15.17
C VAL A 156 -18.31 -0.46 -16.58
N PRO A 157 -19.27 -0.57 -17.51
CA PRO A 157 -19.06 -0.14 -18.89
C PRO A 157 -18.97 1.39 -18.98
N SER A 158 -17.89 1.88 -19.58
CA SER A 158 -17.70 3.27 -19.99
C SER A 158 -18.24 3.52 -21.39
N ARG A 159 -18.62 4.77 -21.70
CA ARG A 159 -19.12 5.13 -23.03
C ARG A 159 -17.99 5.36 -24.02
N GLU A 160 -16.86 5.85 -23.52
CA GLU A 160 -15.63 6.02 -24.28
C GLU A 160 -14.47 5.21 -23.71
N SER A 161 -13.56 4.81 -24.60
CA SER A 161 -12.35 4.07 -24.23
C SER A 161 -11.22 5.02 -23.79
N GLY A 162 -10.59 4.73 -22.67
CA GLY A 162 -9.38 5.39 -22.20
C GLY A 162 -9.58 6.33 -21.02
N LEU A 163 -8.57 7.15 -20.74
CA LEU A 163 -8.56 8.15 -19.66
C LEU A 163 -8.84 9.57 -20.19
N SER A 164 -9.50 10.42 -19.39
CA SER A 164 -9.56 11.86 -19.67
C SER A 164 -8.18 12.51 -19.46
N ASP A 165 -7.67 13.18 -20.49
CA ASP A 165 -6.35 13.82 -20.45
C ASP A 165 -6.39 15.17 -21.21
N LEU A 166 -5.63 15.33 -22.30
CA LEU A 166 -5.73 16.48 -23.20
C LEU A 166 -7.11 16.58 -23.86
N GLN A 167 -7.77 15.43 -24.01
CA GLN A 167 -9.17 15.33 -24.42
C GLN A 167 -9.98 14.72 -23.28
N SER A 168 -11.11 15.35 -22.98
CA SER A 168 -12.08 14.80 -22.04
C SER A 168 -12.81 13.62 -22.67
N LYS A 169 -13.06 12.57 -21.87
CA LYS A 169 -13.77 11.36 -22.27
C LYS A 169 -14.90 11.06 -21.28
N ASP A 170 -16.05 10.63 -21.80
CA ASP A 170 -17.21 10.17 -21.03
C ASP A 170 -16.99 8.73 -20.52
N THR A 171 -16.26 8.62 -19.40
CA THR A 171 -15.97 7.35 -18.72
C THR A 171 -16.85 7.14 -17.49
N ALA A 172 -17.05 5.88 -17.08
CA ALA A 172 -17.99 5.51 -16.02
C ALA A 172 -17.69 6.19 -14.67
N LEU A 173 -16.41 6.29 -14.31
CA LEU A 173 -15.92 6.88 -13.07
C LEU A 173 -15.31 8.27 -13.28
N GLY A 174 -15.06 8.68 -14.53
CA GLY A 174 -14.51 9.99 -14.86
C GLY A 174 -13.06 10.20 -14.42
N LEU A 175 -12.25 9.14 -14.33
CA LEU A 175 -10.82 9.28 -13.99
C LEU A 175 -10.14 10.23 -14.99
N TYR A 176 -9.19 11.03 -14.50
CA TYR A 176 -8.47 11.97 -15.34
C TYR A 176 -7.01 12.13 -14.93
N ARG A 177 -6.17 12.52 -15.89
CA ARG A 177 -4.74 12.75 -15.70
C ARG A 177 -4.47 14.16 -15.16
N SER A 178 -3.57 14.26 -14.19
CA SER A 178 -3.13 15.53 -13.62
C SER A 178 -1.64 15.54 -13.28
N PRO A 179 -0.88 16.54 -13.76
CA PRO A 179 -1.24 17.54 -14.76
C PRO A 179 -1.61 16.93 -16.12
N GLN A 180 -2.43 17.62 -16.92
CA GLN A 180 -2.78 17.16 -18.28
C GLN A 180 -1.52 17.00 -19.15
N GLY A 181 -1.51 15.97 -20.00
CA GLY A 181 -0.40 15.58 -20.87
C GLY A 181 0.78 14.93 -20.15
N SER A 182 0.76 14.84 -18.81
CA SER A 182 1.88 14.29 -18.03
C SER A 182 1.70 12.81 -17.69
N LYS A 183 2.77 12.02 -17.71
CA LYS A 183 2.74 10.65 -17.17
C LYS A 183 2.98 10.69 -15.65
N ARG A 184 2.15 11.42 -14.90
CA ARG A 184 2.30 11.69 -13.45
C ARG A 184 1.20 11.10 -12.59
N GLY A 185 0.07 11.79 -12.45
CA GLY A 185 -1.01 11.43 -11.54
C GLY A 185 -2.27 11.07 -12.29
N ILE A 186 -3.03 10.10 -11.76
CA ILE A 186 -4.40 9.82 -12.19
C ILE A 186 -5.30 10.10 -10.99
N MET A 187 -6.24 11.02 -11.17
CA MET A 187 -7.11 11.52 -10.13
C MET A 187 -8.49 10.85 -10.19
N PRO A 188 -9.17 10.67 -9.04
CA PRO A 188 -10.54 10.21 -9.04
C PRO A 188 -11.45 11.30 -9.62
N GLY A 189 -12.43 10.87 -10.43
CA GLY A 189 -13.43 11.76 -11.02
C GLY A 189 -14.70 11.84 -10.20
N ASN A 190 -15.71 11.07 -10.61
CA ASN A 190 -17.03 11.05 -10.00
C ASN A 190 -17.08 10.09 -8.81
N TYR A 191 -16.89 10.63 -7.60
CA TYR A 191 -16.94 9.87 -6.35
C TYR A 191 -18.26 9.12 -6.13
N GLN A 192 -19.41 9.66 -6.55
CA GLN A 192 -20.69 8.97 -6.38
C GLN A 192 -20.74 7.69 -7.23
N ASN A 193 -20.23 7.77 -8.46
CA ASN A 193 -20.15 6.60 -9.33
C ASN A 193 -19.13 5.58 -8.82
N ILE A 194 -17.98 6.05 -8.29
CA ILE A 194 -16.98 5.18 -7.67
C ILE A 194 -17.61 4.38 -6.52
N GLU A 195 -18.26 5.05 -5.58
CA GLU A 195 -18.89 4.38 -4.43
C GLU A 195 -19.99 3.41 -4.87
N ARG A 196 -20.84 3.82 -5.82
CA ARG A 196 -21.89 2.95 -6.40
C ARG A 196 -21.31 1.70 -7.05
N ALA A 197 -20.15 1.80 -7.70
CA ALA A 197 -19.46 0.67 -8.30
C ALA A 197 -18.84 -0.24 -7.24
N LEU A 198 -18.25 0.32 -6.18
CA LEU A 198 -17.72 -0.46 -5.06
C LEU A 198 -18.81 -1.26 -4.33
N ASP A 199 -20.01 -0.69 -4.17
CA ASP A 199 -21.16 -1.37 -3.57
C ASP A 199 -21.67 -2.58 -4.41
N LEU A 200 -21.18 -2.78 -5.64
CA LEU A 200 -21.46 -4.00 -6.42
C LEU A 200 -20.67 -5.22 -5.91
N ALA A 201 -19.52 -5.01 -5.26
CA ALA A 201 -18.67 -6.08 -4.77
C ALA A 201 -19.25 -6.71 -3.48
N PRO A 202 -18.96 -8.01 -3.19
CA PRO A 202 -19.41 -8.66 -1.96
C PRO A 202 -18.97 -7.93 -0.69
N ALA A 203 -17.76 -7.37 -0.71
CA ALA A 203 -17.29 -6.36 0.23
C ALA A 203 -16.09 -5.62 -0.35
N THR A 204 -15.84 -4.44 0.20
CA THR A 204 -14.66 -3.63 -0.09
C THR A 204 -14.07 -3.12 1.21
N ASP A 205 -12.81 -3.45 1.45
CA ASP A 205 -11.99 -2.78 2.44
C ASP A 205 -11.02 -1.82 1.75
N PHE A 206 -10.35 -2.27 0.68
CA PHE A 206 -9.37 -1.44 -0.05
C PHE A 206 -9.78 -1.32 -1.52
N PRO A 207 -10.28 -0.15 -1.94
CA PRO A 207 -10.67 0.08 -3.32
C PRO A 207 -9.46 0.44 -4.19
N ILE A 208 -9.39 -0.19 -5.36
CA ILE A 208 -8.42 0.06 -6.42
C ILE A 208 -9.19 0.56 -7.64
N LEU A 209 -8.80 1.71 -8.18
CA LEU A 209 -9.35 2.23 -9.43
C LEU A 209 -8.32 2.04 -10.54
N MET A 210 -8.70 1.31 -11.59
CA MET A 210 -7.82 1.01 -12.71
C MET A 210 -8.27 1.75 -13.95
N ALA A 211 -7.47 2.70 -14.42
CA ALA A 211 -7.69 3.38 -15.68
C ALA A 211 -7.31 2.50 -16.88
N ASN A 212 -8.14 2.47 -17.92
CA ASN A 212 -7.80 1.90 -19.23
C ASN A 212 -6.79 2.79 -19.98
N ASP A 213 -5.61 2.99 -19.41
CA ASP A 213 -4.52 3.78 -19.97
C ASP A 213 -3.21 2.98 -19.90
N ASP A 214 -2.44 3.02 -20.97
CA ASP A 214 -1.22 2.20 -21.12
C ASP A 214 0.02 2.85 -20.49
N PHE A 215 -0.10 4.03 -19.86
CA PHE A 215 1.02 4.80 -19.32
C PHE A 215 0.95 5.00 -17.81
N TYR A 216 2.07 5.45 -17.26
CA TYR A 216 2.29 5.75 -15.86
C TYR A 216 1.27 6.76 -15.35
N GLY A 217 0.72 6.40 -14.21
CA GLY A 217 0.03 7.30 -13.35
C GLY A 217 -0.70 6.55 -12.25
N GLY A 218 -0.85 7.23 -11.13
CA GLY A 218 -1.57 6.71 -9.99
C GLY A 218 -1.68 7.75 -8.90
N LEU A 219 -2.33 7.34 -7.83
CA LEU A 219 -2.57 8.17 -6.66
C LEU A 219 -2.89 7.25 -5.49
N GLY A 220 -2.31 7.50 -4.33
CA GLY A 220 -2.73 6.86 -3.10
C GLY A 220 -3.71 7.71 -2.30
N GLY A 221 -4.14 7.16 -1.17
CA GLY A 221 -5.18 7.74 -0.33
C GLY A 221 -6.34 6.76 -0.21
N ARG A 222 -7.58 7.25 -0.07
CA ARG A 222 -8.75 6.36 0.09
C ARG A 222 -8.86 5.32 -1.03
N TYR A 223 -8.61 5.77 -2.26
CA TYR A 223 -8.57 4.92 -3.45
C TYR A 223 -7.12 4.79 -3.89
N ALA A 224 -6.62 3.55 -3.99
CA ALA A 224 -5.40 3.31 -4.74
C ALA A 224 -5.73 3.40 -6.23
N ILE A 225 -5.09 4.30 -6.95
CA ILE A 225 -5.35 4.51 -8.37
C ILE A 225 -4.13 4.05 -9.16
N THR A 226 -4.37 3.31 -10.23
CA THR A 226 -3.32 2.89 -11.16
C THR A 226 -3.86 2.85 -12.59
N SER A 227 -2.98 2.66 -13.56
CA SER A 227 -3.30 2.37 -14.94
C SER A 227 -3.16 0.88 -15.26
N ARG A 228 -3.57 0.48 -16.47
CA ARG A 228 -3.33 -0.88 -16.98
C ARG A 228 -1.96 -1.06 -17.62
N SER A 229 -1.09 -0.05 -17.57
CA SER A 229 0.29 -0.14 -18.07
C SER A 229 0.94 -1.44 -17.60
N GLU A 230 1.47 -2.21 -18.54
CA GLU A 230 2.25 -3.42 -18.24
C GLU A 230 3.61 -3.06 -17.66
N ASN A 231 4.13 -1.87 -17.97
CA ASN A 231 5.44 -1.41 -17.51
C ASN A 231 5.37 -0.80 -16.10
N SER A 232 4.35 0.02 -15.83
CA SER A 232 4.31 0.84 -14.62
C SER A 232 3.09 0.61 -13.72
N GLY A 233 1.99 0.03 -14.22
CA GLY A 233 0.73 -0.03 -13.48
C GLY A 233 0.86 -0.81 -12.17
N SER A 234 1.42 -2.01 -12.24
CA SER A 234 1.67 -2.85 -11.05
C SER A 234 2.76 -2.28 -10.14
N MET A 235 3.73 -1.55 -10.71
CA MET A 235 4.79 -0.87 -9.96
C MET A 235 4.19 0.25 -9.08
N VAL A 236 3.43 1.15 -9.69
CA VAL A 236 2.73 2.24 -8.99
C VAL A 236 1.74 1.68 -7.97
N LEU A 237 0.94 0.68 -8.34
CA LEU A 237 -0.06 0.13 -7.44
C LEU A 237 0.54 -0.48 -6.18
N ARG A 238 1.70 -1.14 -6.28
CA ARG A 238 2.38 -1.68 -5.09
C ARG A 238 2.79 -0.58 -4.12
N HIS A 239 3.23 0.56 -4.63
CA HIS A 239 3.59 1.74 -3.85
C HIS A 239 2.37 2.32 -3.13
N GLU A 240 1.29 2.58 -3.88
CA GLU A 240 0.07 3.15 -3.30
C GLU A 240 -0.58 2.23 -2.26
N LEU A 241 -0.57 0.92 -2.53
CA LEU A 241 -1.03 -0.07 -1.56
C LEU A 241 -0.12 -0.17 -0.33
N GLY A 242 1.18 0.14 -0.45
CA GLY A 242 2.08 0.30 0.68
C GLY A 242 1.54 1.33 1.68
N HIS A 243 1.19 2.54 1.20
CA HIS A 243 0.54 3.57 2.01
C HIS A 243 -0.78 3.07 2.61
N ASN A 244 -1.63 2.40 1.83
CA ASN A 244 -2.93 1.92 2.32
C ASN A 244 -2.82 0.85 3.40
N PHE A 245 -1.98 -0.15 3.17
CA PHE A 245 -1.84 -1.31 4.03
C PHE A 245 -1.04 -0.99 5.27
N GLY A 246 0.08 -0.29 5.09
CA GLY A 246 1.01 0.04 6.15
C GLY A 246 0.67 1.32 6.90
N ASN A 247 -0.01 2.31 6.29
CA ASN A 247 0.04 3.68 6.80
C ASN A 247 1.50 4.13 7.01
N VAL A 248 2.27 4.01 5.94
CA VAL A 248 3.68 4.34 5.85
C VAL A 248 3.85 5.54 4.93
N GLY A 249 4.96 6.26 5.09
CA GLY A 249 5.28 7.45 4.32
C GLY A 249 6.10 7.14 3.08
N GLU A 250 6.33 8.19 2.31
CA GLU A 250 7.30 8.21 1.22
C GLU A 250 8.70 8.11 1.80
N GLU A 251 9.55 7.28 1.18
CA GLU A 251 10.97 7.24 1.52
C GLU A 251 11.81 8.01 0.49
N TYR A 252 11.29 8.26 -0.71
CA TYR A 252 11.99 9.08 -1.71
C TYR A 252 11.92 10.58 -1.40
N ASP A 253 12.96 11.30 -1.82
CA ASP A 253 13.04 12.75 -1.60
C ASP A 253 12.04 13.49 -2.51
N GLY A 254 11.51 14.64 -2.11
CA GLY A 254 10.55 15.39 -2.91
C GLY A 254 9.12 14.83 -2.95
N GLY A 255 8.81 13.89 -2.05
CA GLY A 255 7.46 13.41 -1.77
C GLY A 255 6.64 14.38 -0.91
N GLY A 256 5.37 14.04 -0.68
CA GLY A 256 4.41 14.88 0.05
C GLY A 256 4.01 14.34 1.43
N VAL A 257 4.37 13.09 1.77
CA VAL A 257 3.95 12.44 3.02
C VAL A 257 5.15 11.76 3.67
N TYR A 258 5.62 12.35 4.76
CA TYR A 258 6.71 11.84 5.60
C TYR A 258 6.16 11.58 7.00
N ASP A 259 5.54 10.43 7.18
CA ASP A 259 4.90 9.99 8.43
C ASP A 259 4.78 8.45 8.43
N GLY A 260 4.27 7.86 9.50
CA GLY A 260 3.99 6.44 9.59
C GLY A 260 5.17 5.62 10.12
N ALA A 261 5.05 4.30 10.00
CA ALA A 261 5.95 3.37 10.70
C ALA A 261 7.42 3.43 10.22
N ASN A 262 7.65 3.86 8.97
CA ASN A 262 8.97 4.02 8.37
C ASN A 262 9.50 5.45 8.40
N HIS A 263 8.88 6.36 9.14
CA HIS A 263 9.35 7.74 9.24
C HIS A 263 9.62 8.16 10.68
N SER A 264 10.63 9.02 10.85
CA SER A 264 10.92 9.69 12.12
C SER A 264 11.48 11.08 11.90
N HIS A 265 10.94 12.09 12.57
CA HIS A 265 11.52 13.44 12.59
C HIS A 265 12.79 13.54 13.47
N SER A 266 13.14 12.46 14.19
CA SER A 266 14.33 12.38 15.05
C SER A 266 15.23 11.23 14.61
N ALA A 267 16.54 11.39 14.81
CA ALA A 267 17.52 10.32 14.64
C ALA A 267 17.32 9.18 15.66
N GLU A 268 16.58 9.41 16.75
CA GLU A 268 16.08 8.35 17.62
C GLU A 268 14.87 7.66 16.98
N VAL A 269 15.15 6.66 16.14
CA VAL A 269 14.13 6.03 15.29
C VAL A 269 13.26 5.00 16.02
N PRO A 270 11.95 4.89 15.69
CA PRO A 270 11.04 3.93 16.32
C PRO A 270 11.32 2.47 15.93
N TRP A 271 12.03 2.21 14.83
CA TRP A 271 12.41 0.86 14.38
C TRP A 271 13.75 0.36 14.95
N ARG A 272 14.16 0.84 16.13
CA ARG A 272 15.44 0.49 16.74
C ARG A 272 15.65 -1.02 16.93
N HIS A 273 14.58 -1.79 17.15
CA HIS A 273 14.61 -3.25 17.31
C HIS A 273 14.96 -4.02 16.03
N TRP A 274 14.92 -3.37 14.87
CA TRP A 274 15.39 -3.92 13.60
C TRP A 274 16.88 -3.69 13.36
N VAL A 275 17.50 -2.76 14.09
CA VAL A 275 18.90 -2.38 13.92
C VAL A 275 19.83 -3.32 14.69
N ASP A 276 20.75 -3.96 13.98
CA ASP A 276 21.77 -4.81 14.58
C ASP A 276 22.94 -3.97 15.09
N GLY A 277 23.23 -4.04 16.39
CA GLY A 277 24.32 -3.26 17.01
C GLY A 277 23.93 -1.81 17.28
N GLU A 278 24.87 -0.88 17.11
CA GLU A 278 24.64 0.56 17.30
C GLU A 278 23.86 1.17 16.13
N LEU A 279 22.97 2.11 16.43
CA LEU A 279 22.22 2.83 15.42
C LEU A 279 23.14 3.80 14.69
N LYS A 280 23.25 3.60 13.38
CA LYS A 280 23.94 4.52 12.48
C LYS A 280 22.97 5.52 11.88
N VAL A 281 23.29 6.79 12.02
CA VAL A 281 22.63 7.90 11.34
C VAL A 281 23.42 8.22 10.08
N ASN A 282 22.78 8.07 8.94
CA ASN A 282 23.35 8.28 7.62
C ASN A 282 22.87 9.64 7.11
N GLU A 283 23.66 10.66 7.44
CA GLU A 283 23.37 12.05 7.06
C GLU A 283 23.67 12.32 5.59
N ALA A 284 22.90 13.24 5.01
CA ALA A 284 23.07 13.73 3.66
C ALA A 284 22.67 15.21 3.59
N GLU A 285 22.94 15.86 2.47
CA GLU A 285 22.52 17.21 2.15
C GLU A 285 21.88 17.20 0.76
N SER A 286 20.62 17.64 0.66
CA SER A 286 19.97 17.82 -0.64
C SER A 286 20.53 19.06 -1.32
N LEU A 287 21.20 18.86 -2.46
CA LEU A 287 21.79 19.94 -3.26
C LEU A 287 20.81 20.46 -4.31
N VAL A 288 19.99 19.55 -4.87
CA VAL A 288 18.99 19.88 -5.90
C VAL A 288 17.77 18.98 -5.75
N ALA A 289 16.57 19.57 -5.82
CA ALA A 289 15.33 18.87 -6.11
C ALA A 289 14.52 19.63 -7.17
N ASP A 290 14.59 19.20 -8.43
CA ASP A 290 13.88 19.86 -9.55
C ASP A 290 12.89 18.90 -10.25
N TYR A 291 11.79 19.48 -10.76
CA TYR A 291 10.66 18.81 -11.38
C TYR A 291 10.23 19.50 -12.70
N PRO A 292 11.11 19.57 -13.71
CA PRO A 292 10.95 20.49 -14.82
C PRO A 292 9.88 20.08 -15.85
N TRP A 293 9.58 18.78 -16.01
CA TRP A 293 8.74 18.27 -17.10
C TRP A 293 9.10 18.84 -18.49
N GLN A 294 10.40 18.99 -18.75
CA GLN A 294 10.90 19.65 -19.96
C GLN A 294 11.09 18.62 -21.08
N ASN A 295 10.45 18.85 -22.23
CA ASN A 295 10.82 18.19 -23.47
C ASN A 295 12.21 18.69 -23.93
N LEU A 296 13.13 17.76 -24.20
CA LEU A 296 14.52 18.04 -24.56
C LEU A 296 14.69 18.46 -26.02
N GLN A 297 13.63 18.37 -26.83
CA GLN A 297 13.64 18.74 -28.24
C GLN A 297 14.07 20.21 -28.42
N GLY A 298 15.19 20.38 -29.13
CA GLY A 298 15.74 21.70 -29.46
C GLY A 298 16.37 22.46 -28.29
N ARG A 299 16.32 21.95 -27.05
CA ARG A 299 16.97 22.59 -25.90
C ARG A 299 17.37 21.56 -24.82
N PRO A 300 18.68 21.40 -24.54
CA PRO A 300 19.11 20.54 -23.43
C PRO A 300 18.63 21.11 -22.10
N TYR A 301 18.38 20.20 -21.15
CA TYR A 301 18.18 20.58 -19.75
C TYR A 301 19.55 20.76 -19.09
N ARG A 302 19.73 21.87 -18.37
CA ARG A 302 20.99 22.21 -17.70
C ARG A 302 20.71 22.58 -16.26
N LEU A 303 21.54 22.05 -15.37
CA LEU A 303 21.48 22.27 -13.94
C LEU A 303 22.90 22.53 -13.43
N GLU A 304 23.04 23.55 -12.59
CA GLU A 304 24.28 23.87 -11.88
C GLU A 304 24.04 23.67 -10.38
N PHE A 305 25.05 23.16 -9.68
CA PHE A 305 24.98 22.93 -8.22
C PHE A 305 26.37 22.98 -7.60
N ASP A 306 26.44 23.33 -6.32
CA ASP A 306 27.68 23.38 -5.55
C ASP A 306 27.80 22.15 -4.64
N VAL A 307 28.91 21.43 -4.77
CA VAL A 307 29.24 20.27 -3.93
C VAL A 307 30.00 20.76 -2.69
N PRO A 308 29.52 20.46 -1.47
CA PRO A 308 30.18 20.87 -0.23
C PRO A 308 31.46 20.04 0.02
N GLN A 309 32.39 20.56 0.82
CA GLN A 309 33.52 19.78 1.35
C GLN A 309 33.14 19.14 2.68
N LEU A 310 32.65 17.90 2.65
CA LEU A 310 32.25 17.17 3.87
C LEU A 310 33.42 16.52 4.60
N GLN A 311 34.54 16.29 3.91
CA GLN A 311 35.80 15.85 4.49
C GLN A 311 37.00 16.64 3.93
N PRO A 312 37.90 17.15 4.78
CA PRO A 312 39.06 17.92 4.32
C PRO A 312 39.90 17.15 3.30
N GLY A 313 40.04 17.72 2.10
CA GLY A 313 40.89 17.18 1.04
C GLY A 313 40.37 15.90 0.37
N GLN A 314 39.14 15.46 0.67
CA GLN A 314 38.50 14.32 0.01
C GLN A 314 37.33 14.78 -0.86
N PRO A 315 37.13 14.16 -2.05
CA PRO A 315 35.91 14.34 -2.82
C PRO A 315 34.67 13.96 -2.02
N THR A 316 33.60 14.71 -2.20
CA THR A 316 32.29 14.41 -1.62
C THR A 316 31.56 13.42 -2.51
N ARG A 317 30.90 12.48 -1.84
CA ARG A 317 30.10 11.43 -2.44
C ARG A 317 28.73 11.99 -2.81
N VAL A 318 28.34 11.94 -4.08
CA VAL A 318 27.09 12.49 -4.60
C VAL A 318 26.22 11.41 -5.23
N ASP A 319 24.94 11.43 -4.86
CA ASP A 319 23.90 10.60 -5.43
C ASP A 319 23.02 11.43 -6.37
N VAL A 320 22.69 10.88 -7.55
CA VAL A 320 21.91 11.56 -8.59
C VAL A 320 20.85 10.61 -9.14
N ASP A 321 19.58 10.92 -8.83
CA ASP A 321 18.40 10.20 -9.30
C ASP A 321 17.60 11.09 -10.27
N PHE A 322 17.03 10.50 -11.32
CA PHE A 322 16.23 11.21 -12.32
C PHE A 322 15.01 10.39 -12.76
N SER A 323 13.98 11.08 -13.24
CA SER A 323 12.88 10.45 -13.96
C SER A 323 12.63 11.12 -15.29
N SER A 324 12.16 10.35 -16.26
CA SER A 324 11.91 10.79 -17.62
C SER A 324 10.68 10.12 -18.23
N VAL A 325 10.32 10.55 -19.42
CA VAL A 325 9.34 9.92 -20.31
C VAL A 325 9.97 9.86 -21.71
N GLY A 326 9.72 8.80 -22.46
CA GLY A 326 10.16 8.67 -23.86
C GLY A 326 11.62 8.23 -24.05
N TRP A 327 12.34 7.88 -22.97
CA TRP A 327 13.71 7.36 -23.08
C TRP A 327 13.64 5.85 -23.34
N GLU A 328 13.33 5.45 -24.58
CA GLU A 328 13.13 4.07 -25.04
C GLU A 328 14.43 3.28 -25.22
N THR A 329 15.55 3.96 -25.44
CA THR A 329 16.87 3.36 -25.65
C THR A 329 17.98 4.13 -24.95
N PRO A 330 19.13 3.50 -24.66
CA PRO A 330 20.32 4.18 -24.14
C PRO A 330 20.87 5.28 -25.05
N ASN A 331 20.43 5.34 -26.30
CA ASN A 331 20.93 6.30 -27.28
C ASN A 331 20.07 7.56 -27.37
N ASP A 332 18.91 7.61 -26.72
CA ASP A 332 17.96 8.72 -26.92
C ASP A 332 18.44 10.00 -26.26
N VAL A 333 19.18 9.87 -25.16
CA VAL A 333 19.78 10.99 -24.43
C VAL A 333 21.22 10.73 -24.06
N ALA A 334 21.98 11.80 -23.88
CA ALA A 334 23.27 11.79 -23.23
C ALA A 334 23.27 12.70 -22.01
N ILE A 335 23.91 12.24 -20.93
CA ILE A 335 24.14 13.02 -19.71
C ILE A 335 25.62 13.39 -19.67
N LEU A 336 25.90 14.67 -19.44
CA LEU A 336 27.25 15.20 -19.30
C LEU A 336 27.39 15.82 -17.91
N LEU A 337 28.43 15.44 -17.18
CA LEU A 337 28.84 16.04 -15.93
C LEU A 337 30.13 16.82 -16.18
N ASP A 338 30.10 18.14 -15.95
CA ASP A 338 31.18 19.08 -16.28
C ASP A 338 31.66 18.94 -17.74
N GLY A 339 30.71 18.71 -18.64
CA GLY A 339 30.96 18.51 -20.08
C GLY A 339 31.53 17.14 -20.45
N GLN A 340 31.70 16.22 -19.51
CA GLN A 340 32.14 14.84 -19.78
C GLN A 340 30.94 13.88 -19.77
N PRO A 341 30.78 13.00 -20.78
CA PRO A 341 29.73 12.00 -20.77
C PRO A 341 29.82 11.08 -19.55
N VAL A 342 28.67 10.81 -18.92
CA VAL A 342 28.56 9.86 -17.81
C VAL A 342 27.58 8.75 -18.16
N GLU A 343 27.87 7.54 -17.67
CA GLU A 343 26.93 6.43 -17.77
C GLU A 343 25.75 6.65 -16.81
N PHE A 344 24.59 6.11 -17.15
CA PHE A 344 23.42 6.06 -16.29
C PHE A 344 22.67 4.74 -16.47
N ARG A 345 21.89 4.36 -15.46
CA ARG A 345 21.14 3.10 -15.44
C ARG A 345 19.69 3.36 -15.05
N GLY A 346 18.79 2.65 -15.71
CA GLY A 346 17.36 2.65 -15.43
C GLY A 346 16.66 1.68 -16.37
N VAL A 347 15.34 1.81 -16.45
CA VAL A 347 14.54 1.05 -17.42
C VAL A 347 14.22 2.00 -18.56
N TYR A 348 14.54 1.59 -19.77
CA TYR A 348 14.22 2.35 -20.97
C TYR A 348 12.83 1.98 -21.47
N SER A 349 11.98 2.97 -21.70
CA SER A 349 10.59 2.82 -22.12
C SER A 349 10.04 4.17 -22.57
N ASP A 350 9.05 4.10 -23.45
CA ASP A 350 8.17 5.19 -23.85
C ASP A 350 7.37 5.75 -22.65
N ASP A 351 7.12 4.94 -21.63
CA ASP A 351 6.45 5.31 -20.39
C ASP A 351 7.35 6.09 -19.42
N ARG A 352 6.82 6.54 -18.27
CA ARG A 352 7.63 7.18 -17.24
C ARG A 352 8.60 6.18 -16.63
N SER A 353 9.86 6.58 -16.59
CA SER A 353 10.95 5.77 -16.07
C SER A 353 11.86 6.51 -15.11
N PHE A 354 12.49 5.74 -14.22
CA PHE A 354 13.45 6.22 -13.23
C PHE A 354 14.86 5.74 -13.57
N PHE A 355 15.84 6.60 -13.36
CA PHE A 355 17.22 6.39 -13.70
C PHE A 355 18.14 7.00 -12.64
N ARG A 356 19.41 6.62 -12.68
CA ARG A 356 20.44 7.14 -11.78
C ARG A 356 21.82 7.06 -12.41
N LEU A 357 22.76 7.85 -11.89
CA LEU A 357 24.18 7.60 -12.14
C LEU A 357 24.61 6.31 -11.40
N PRO A 358 25.42 5.42 -12.02
CA PRO A 358 25.78 4.14 -11.42
C PRO A 358 26.79 4.35 -10.29
N GLY A 359 26.34 4.12 -9.06
CA GLY A 359 27.15 4.31 -7.87
C GLY A 359 27.25 5.78 -7.47
N VAL A 360 27.69 6.01 -6.24
CA VAL A 360 27.90 7.35 -5.73
C VAL A 360 29.11 7.98 -6.41
N THR A 361 28.88 9.11 -7.07
CA THR A 361 29.91 9.82 -7.82
C THR A 361 30.74 10.67 -6.87
N ALA A 362 32.05 10.48 -6.86
CA ALA A 362 32.95 11.26 -6.03
C ALA A 362 33.33 12.56 -6.76
N LEU A 363 32.80 13.68 -6.29
CA LEU A 363 33.03 15.00 -6.88
C LEU A 363 33.89 15.88 -5.95
N PRO A 364 34.89 16.61 -6.48
CA PRO A 364 35.56 17.66 -5.72
C PRO A 364 34.56 18.66 -5.15
N ALA A 365 34.92 19.34 -4.06
CA ALA A 365 34.10 20.45 -3.58
C ALA A 365 34.17 21.62 -4.57
N GLY A 366 33.04 22.28 -4.79
CA GLY A 366 32.93 23.43 -5.70
C GLY A 366 31.76 23.29 -6.69
N HIS A 367 31.81 24.11 -7.73
CA HIS A 367 30.73 24.25 -8.70
C HIS A 367 30.78 23.16 -9.76
N HIS A 368 29.64 22.54 -10.03
CA HIS A 368 29.45 21.48 -11.01
C HIS A 368 28.23 21.74 -11.89
N ALA A 369 28.24 21.18 -13.10
CA ALA A 369 27.14 21.30 -14.04
C ALA A 369 26.74 19.94 -14.64
N LEU A 370 25.44 19.67 -14.65
CA LEU A 370 24.82 18.57 -15.39
C LEU A 370 24.11 19.11 -16.63
N GLU A 371 24.37 18.49 -17.78
CA GLU A 371 23.64 18.71 -19.03
C GLU A 371 23.01 17.40 -19.48
N ILE A 372 21.70 17.41 -19.71
CA ILE A 372 20.95 16.31 -20.32
C ILE A 372 20.49 16.77 -21.69
N ARG A 373 20.95 16.09 -22.73
CA ARG A 373 20.64 16.44 -24.12
C ARG A 373 20.03 15.27 -24.86
N GLU A 374 19.07 15.58 -25.70
CA GLU A 374 18.54 14.66 -26.70
C GLU A 374 19.62 14.30 -27.72
N GLN A 375 19.59 13.05 -28.16
CA GLN A 375 20.47 12.45 -29.16
C GLN A 375 19.65 11.81 -30.29
N VAL A 376 18.50 11.21 -29.96
CA VAL A 376 17.49 10.76 -30.93
C VAL A 376 16.34 11.77 -30.93
N HIS A 377 16.04 12.35 -32.08
CA HIS A 377 15.04 13.41 -32.23
C HIS A 377 13.66 12.84 -32.63
N ASP A 378 13.08 12.02 -31.78
CA ASP A 378 11.72 11.44 -31.90
C ASP A 378 10.61 12.38 -31.38
N GLY A 379 10.97 13.34 -30.51
CA GLY A 379 10.11 14.42 -30.05
C GLY A 379 9.37 14.14 -28.73
N ASP A 380 9.64 13.03 -28.05
CA ASP A 380 9.00 12.66 -26.79
C ASP A 380 9.96 12.45 -25.62
N ASN A 381 11.26 12.72 -25.81
CA ASN A 381 12.27 12.76 -24.76
C ASN A 381 12.01 13.88 -23.74
N VAL A 382 11.36 13.54 -22.63
CA VAL A 382 11.01 14.49 -21.55
C VAL A 382 11.81 14.19 -20.30
N MET A 383 12.48 15.22 -19.78
CA MET A 383 13.09 15.23 -18.46
C MET A 383 12.04 15.59 -17.41
N ALA A 384 11.65 14.65 -16.56
CA ALA A 384 10.53 14.83 -15.63
C ALA A 384 10.98 15.32 -14.23
N SER A 385 12.06 14.78 -13.68
CA SER A 385 12.60 15.21 -12.37
C SER A 385 14.08 14.86 -12.21
N ILE A 386 14.80 15.62 -11.40
CA ILE A 386 16.18 15.32 -10.96
C ILE A 386 16.36 15.63 -9.47
N LYS A 387 17.14 14.80 -8.79
CA LYS A 387 17.53 14.97 -7.40
C LYS A 387 19.02 14.74 -7.25
N VAL A 388 19.69 15.60 -6.51
CA VAL A 388 21.13 15.51 -6.23
C VAL A 388 21.34 15.62 -4.72
N ASN A 389 21.95 14.60 -4.12
CA ASN A 389 22.25 14.57 -2.69
C ASN A 389 23.74 14.39 -2.46
N ALA A 390 24.36 15.23 -1.63
CA ALA A 390 25.69 14.97 -1.07
C ALA A 390 25.56 14.05 0.16
N LEU A 391 26.32 12.96 0.17
CA LEU A 391 26.27 11.96 1.22
C LEU A 391 27.40 12.17 2.21
N ALA A 392 27.13 11.98 3.49
CA ALA A 392 28.17 11.95 4.52
C ALA A 392 29.26 10.94 4.13
N PRO A 393 30.53 11.20 4.48
CA PRO A 393 31.63 10.34 4.09
C PRO A 393 31.49 8.88 4.55
N ASP A 394 30.92 8.68 5.74
CA ASP A 394 30.65 7.37 6.31
C ASP A 394 29.26 6.83 5.95
N TYR A 395 28.50 7.46 5.04
CA TYR A 395 27.17 7.00 4.61
C TYR A 395 27.19 5.53 4.15
N ASP A 396 26.39 4.69 4.79
CA ASP A 396 26.32 3.26 4.54
C ASP A 396 25.35 2.94 3.41
N GLU A 397 25.87 2.51 2.26
CA GLU A 397 25.04 2.10 1.13
C GLU A 397 24.77 0.61 1.06
N THR A 398 25.22 -0.15 2.06
CA THR A 398 25.15 -1.61 2.02
C THR A 398 23.68 -2.07 1.93
N PRO A 399 23.30 -2.81 0.87
CA PRO A 399 21.94 -3.31 0.71
C PRO A 399 21.45 -4.09 1.94
N GLY A 400 20.23 -3.80 2.37
CA GLY A 400 19.55 -4.41 3.51
C GLY A 400 19.99 -3.86 4.88
N LYS A 401 20.88 -2.86 4.95
CA LYS A 401 21.24 -2.23 6.23
C LYS A 401 20.15 -1.29 6.71
N ILE A 402 19.69 -1.57 7.94
CA ILE A 402 18.69 -0.78 8.63
C ILE A 402 19.39 0.24 9.52
N GLY A 403 19.02 1.51 9.39
CA GLY A 403 19.58 2.64 10.11
C GLY A 403 18.62 3.82 10.12
N ALA A 404 19.14 5.03 10.27
CA ALA A 404 18.38 6.26 10.08
C ALA A 404 18.97 7.01 8.89
N TYR A 405 18.29 7.03 7.74
CA TYR A 405 18.77 7.67 6.51
C TYR A 405 18.02 8.98 6.26
N ALA A 406 18.74 10.07 6.10
CA ALA A 406 18.13 11.38 5.86
C ALA A 406 17.27 11.38 4.60
N THR A 407 16.11 12.05 4.69
CA THR A 407 15.13 12.23 3.60
C THR A 407 14.76 13.69 3.50
N PHE A 408 14.55 14.19 2.28
CA PHE A 408 14.31 15.61 2.01
C PHE A 408 12.98 15.84 1.30
N ASN A 409 12.30 16.93 1.62
CA ASN A 409 11.05 17.30 0.95
C ASN A 409 11.30 18.01 -0.40
N ALA A 410 10.23 18.42 -1.08
CA ALA A 410 10.33 19.07 -2.40
C ALA A 410 10.98 20.46 -2.39
N TRP A 411 11.27 21.00 -1.21
CA TRP A 411 11.97 22.27 -1.01
C TRP A 411 13.38 22.07 -0.46
N GLU A 412 13.94 20.87 -0.63
CA GLU A 412 15.31 20.49 -0.23
C GLU A 412 15.52 20.53 1.30
N GLN A 413 14.44 20.64 2.07
CA GLN A 413 14.52 20.68 3.53
C GLN A 413 14.51 19.26 4.09
N HIS A 414 15.31 19.04 5.14
CA HIS A 414 15.32 17.77 5.87
C HIS A 414 13.92 17.47 6.43
N ALA A 415 13.31 16.39 5.95
CA ALA A 415 11.99 15.93 6.35
C ALA A 415 12.05 14.97 7.56
N GLY A 416 13.20 14.30 7.74
CA GLY A 416 13.45 13.32 8.78
C GLY A 416 14.17 12.10 8.23
N TYR A 417 13.99 10.95 8.88
CA TYR A 417 14.72 9.73 8.60
C TYR A 417 13.82 8.61 8.11
N ARG A 418 14.38 7.77 7.23
CA ARG A 418 13.81 6.49 6.75
C ARG A 418 14.67 5.29 7.19
N PRO A 419 14.16 4.04 7.14
CA PRO A 419 14.83 2.90 7.75
C PRO A 419 15.95 2.30 6.91
N THR A 420 15.88 2.43 5.58
CA THR A 420 16.84 1.83 4.64
C THR A 420 17.30 2.85 3.61
N ASN A 421 18.43 2.56 2.95
CA ASN A 421 18.94 3.44 1.90
C ASN A 421 18.04 3.39 0.64
N ARG A 422 17.93 2.20 0.00
CA ARG A 422 17.24 2.02 -1.29
C ARG A 422 16.45 0.72 -1.46
N ASP A 423 16.55 -0.21 -0.52
CA ASP A 423 15.98 -1.55 -0.71
C ASP A 423 14.46 -1.57 -0.56
N CYS A 424 13.87 -0.51 0.00
CA CYS A 424 12.45 -0.38 0.19
C CYS A 424 11.73 0.08 -1.08
N LEU A 425 10.61 -0.58 -1.39
CA LEU A 425 9.65 -0.18 -2.41
C LEU A 425 9.18 1.27 -2.24
N MET A 426 9.02 1.74 -0.99
CA MET A 426 8.64 3.12 -0.70
C MET A 426 9.72 4.16 -1.09
N ARG A 427 10.96 3.72 -1.37
CA ARG A 427 12.07 4.55 -1.87
C ARG A 427 12.31 4.38 -3.36
N ASP A 428 12.31 3.12 -3.80
CA ASP A 428 12.46 2.71 -5.19
C ASP A 428 11.26 1.86 -5.59
N MET A 429 10.30 2.49 -6.27
CA MET A 429 9.05 1.83 -6.69
C MET A 429 9.28 0.60 -7.57
N ARG A 430 10.45 0.46 -8.21
CA ARG A 430 10.80 -0.72 -8.99
C ARG A 430 11.24 -1.90 -8.14
N SER A 431 11.61 -1.67 -6.88
CA SER A 431 11.79 -2.76 -5.93
C SER A 431 10.49 -3.56 -5.80
N LEU A 432 10.63 -4.87 -5.65
CA LEU A 432 9.51 -5.75 -5.29
C LEU A 432 9.41 -5.95 -3.77
N ASP A 433 10.28 -5.30 -2.99
CA ASP A 433 10.45 -5.57 -1.57
C ASP A 433 10.20 -4.34 -0.70
N PHE A 434 9.40 -4.50 0.34
CA PHE A 434 9.28 -3.51 1.41
C PHE A 434 10.44 -3.67 2.40
N CYS A 435 10.83 -2.60 3.07
CA CYS A 435 11.78 -2.72 4.16
C CYS A 435 11.20 -3.56 5.31
N PRO A 436 12.04 -4.15 6.19
CA PRO A 436 11.54 -4.98 7.29
C PRO A 436 10.58 -4.24 8.24
N VAL A 437 10.73 -2.92 8.39
CA VAL A 437 9.85 -2.08 9.22
C VAL A 437 8.44 -2.04 8.63
N ASP A 438 8.32 -1.80 7.32
CA ASP A 438 7.05 -1.77 6.61
C ASP A 438 6.35 -3.13 6.64
N LYS A 439 7.10 -4.21 6.43
CA LYS A 439 6.56 -5.58 6.46
C LYS A 439 5.99 -5.95 7.82
N GLU A 440 6.71 -5.65 8.89
CA GLU A 440 6.25 -5.89 10.25
C GLU A 440 4.97 -5.13 10.54
N ASN A 441 4.96 -3.85 10.20
CA ASN A 441 3.82 -2.97 10.40
C ASN A 441 2.59 -3.43 9.58
N MET A 442 2.78 -3.87 8.32
CA MET A 442 1.70 -4.49 7.53
C MET A 442 1.12 -5.74 8.21
N TRP A 443 1.95 -6.65 8.72
CA TRP A 443 1.47 -7.82 9.47
C TRP A 443 0.64 -7.42 10.69
N GLN A 444 1.14 -6.49 11.50
CA GLN A 444 0.43 -6.00 12.68
C GLN A 444 -0.94 -5.42 12.30
N ARG A 445 -1.01 -4.64 11.23
CA ARG A 445 -2.25 -4.01 10.77
C ARG A 445 -3.24 -5.01 10.18
N PHE A 446 -2.77 -5.98 9.41
CA PHE A 446 -3.63 -7.01 8.84
C PHE A 446 -4.24 -7.90 9.92
N LEU A 447 -3.46 -8.29 10.93
CA LEU A 447 -3.95 -9.15 12.02
C LEU A 447 -4.85 -8.41 13.02
N ARG A 448 -4.83 -7.07 13.05
CA ARG A 448 -5.90 -6.29 13.69
C ARG A 448 -7.25 -6.44 13.00
N SER A 449 -7.27 -6.80 11.71
CA SER A 449 -8.48 -6.92 10.89
C SER A 449 -8.92 -8.36 10.68
N VAL A 450 -8.01 -9.33 10.72
CA VAL A 450 -8.26 -10.74 10.44
C VAL A 450 -7.99 -11.62 11.66
N GLN A 451 -8.95 -12.47 12.01
CA GLN A 451 -8.81 -13.52 13.02
C GLN A 451 -8.15 -14.77 12.43
N LEU A 452 -7.32 -15.46 13.22
CA LEU A 452 -6.62 -16.68 12.83
C LEU A 452 -7.49 -17.95 12.89
N ILE A 453 -8.72 -17.85 13.41
CA ILE A 453 -9.70 -18.95 13.45
C ILE A 453 -10.95 -18.50 12.69
N ASP A 454 -11.16 -19.06 11.49
CA ASP A 454 -12.36 -18.80 10.69
C ASP A 454 -13.59 -19.45 11.34
N ALA A 455 -13.48 -20.73 11.68
CA ALA A 455 -14.59 -21.52 12.23
C ALA A 455 -14.09 -22.73 13.02
N ILE A 456 -14.96 -23.24 13.89
CA ILE A 456 -14.87 -24.59 14.44
C ILE A 456 -16.08 -25.35 13.89
N GLU A 457 -15.82 -26.31 13.00
CA GLU A 457 -16.83 -27.13 12.35
C GLU A 457 -16.98 -28.44 13.14
N LEU A 458 -18.21 -28.75 13.53
CA LEU A 458 -18.57 -30.02 14.16
C LEU A 458 -19.27 -30.90 13.12
N GLY A 459 -18.84 -32.14 12.99
CA GLY A 459 -19.40 -33.09 12.03
C GLY A 459 -19.32 -34.54 12.49
N GLU A 460 -19.84 -35.44 11.67
CA GLU A 460 -19.68 -36.88 11.88
C GLU A 460 -18.24 -37.30 11.57
N GLY A 461 -17.63 -38.06 12.49
CA GLY A 461 -16.31 -38.65 12.30
C GLY A 461 -16.39 -40.12 11.88
N PRO A 462 -15.25 -40.83 11.89
CA PRO A 462 -15.23 -42.29 11.80
C PRO A 462 -16.14 -42.96 12.86
N PRO A 463 -16.54 -44.23 12.70
CA PRO A 463 -17.43 -44.91 13.64
C PRO A 463 -17.03 -44.73 15.11
N GLY A 464 -17.96 -44.26 15.93
CA GLY A 464 -17.74 -43.97 17.35
C GLY A 464 -17.00 -42.65 17.65
N LYS A 465 -16.77 -41.79 16.64
CA LYS A 465 -16.09 -40.51 16.77
C LYS A 465 -16.93 -39.35 16.20
N ARG A 466 -16.69 -38.14 16.70
CA ARG A 466 -17.11 -36.87 16.12
C ARG A 466 -15.91 -36.16 15.51
N ASP A 467 -16.12 -35.49 14.39
CA ASP A 467 -15.10 -34.63 13.79
C ASP A 467 -15.23 -33.22 14.36
N VAL A 468 -14.12 -32.70 14.86
CA VAL A 468 -13.97 -31.29 15.24
C VAL A 468 -12.85 -30.71 14.40
N HIS A 469 -13.17 -29.78 13.52
CA HIS A 469 -12.21 -29.20 12.58
C HIS A 469 -12.09 -27.69 12.79
N VAL A 470 -10.89 -27.21 13.12
CA VAL A 470 -10.60 -25.78 13.12
C VAL A 470 -10.19 -25.32 11.72
N ARG A 471 -10.93 -24.36 11.18
CA ARG A 471 -10.60 -23.65 9.94
C ARG A 471 -9.74 -22.44 10.28
N THR A 472 -8.62 -22.30 9.59
CA THR A 472 -7.70 -21.17 9.73
C THR A 472 -7.34 -20.62 8.35
N PRO A 473 -6.87 -19.37 8.26
CA PRO A 473 -6.11 -18.90 7.11
C PRO A 473 -4.94 -19.86 6.83
N ARG A 474 -4.55 -19.99 5.56
CA ARG A 474 -3.46 -20.89 5.13
C ARG A 474 -2.09 -20.24 5.32
N LEU A 475 -1.79 -19.85 6.54
CA LEU A 475 -0.49 -19.29 6.92
C LEU A 475 0.46 -20.41 7.37
N PRO A 476 1.71 -20.46 6.87
CA PRO A 476 2.66 -21.52 7.22
C PRO A 476 3.16 -21.42 8.67
N GLY A 477 3.17 -20.22 9.26
CA GLY A 477 3.68 -19.95 10.61
C GLY A 477 2.67 -20.15 11.75
N LEU A 478 1.60 -20.93 11.54
CA LEU A 478 0.57 -21.15 12.57
C LEU A 478 0.94 -22.28 13.52
N SER A 479 0.71 -22.06 14.81
CA SER A 479 0.69 -23.09 15.84
C SER A 479 -0.71 -23.20 16.43
N ILE A 480 -1.17 -24.43 16.66
CA ILE A 480 -2.53 -24.73 17.14
C ILE A 480 -2.42 -25.49 18.45
N ARG A 481 -3.12 -25.04 19.47
CA ARG A 481 -3.24 -25.68 20.78
C ARG A 481 -4.70 -25.84 21.16
N TRP A 482 -5.00 -26.92 21.86
CA TRP A 482 -6.36 -27.28 22.26
C TRP A 482 -6.40 -27.38 23.78
N PHE A 483 -7.45 -26.87 24.38
CA PHE A 483 -7.64 -26.88 25.82
C PHE A 483 -9.01 -27.43 26.17
N GLU A 484 -9.06 -28.25 27.20
CA GLU A 484 -10.30 -28.54 27.92
C GLU A 484 -10.50 -27.49 29.02
N ILE A 485 -11.70 -26.94 29.10
CA ILE A 485 -12.08 -25.95 30.09
C ILE A 485 -12.83 -26.66 31.21
N GLY A 486 -12.25 -26.63 32.41
CA GLY A 486 -12.86 -27.18 33.62
C GLY A 486 -14.01 -26.32 34.16
N PRO A 487 -14.73 -26.81 35.19
CA PRO A 487 -15.93 -26.15 35.73
C PRO A 487 -15.69 -24.74 36.28
N GLU A 488 -14.46 -24.43 36.69
CA GLU A 488 -14.04 -23.13 37.25
C GLU A 488 -13.29 -22.28 36.21
N GLY A 489 -13.30 -22.68 34.94
CA GLY A 489 -12.61 -21.98 33.85
C GLY A 489 -11.13 -22.33 33.70
N GLN A 490 -10.60 -23.26 34.49
CA GLN A 490 -9.22 -23.73 34.38
C GLN A 490 -8.98 -24.43 33.03
N LYS A 491 -7.89 -24.08 32.35
CA LYS A 491 -7.55 -24.63 31.04
C LYS A 491 -6.51 -25.75 31.19
N ARG A 492 -6.83 -26.95 30.70
CA ARG A 492 -5.90 -28.08 30.59
C ARG A 492 -5.57 -28.32 29.12
N GLU A 493 -4.30 -28.18 28.74
CA GLU A 493 -3.87 -28.44 27.35
C GLU A 493 -4.05 -29.93 27.00
N LEU A 494 -4.64 -30.18 25.83
CA LEU A 494 -4.73 -31.49 25.21
C LEU A 494 -3.50 -31.68 24.32
N GLU A 495 -2.37 -32.02 24.93
CA GLU A 495 -1.06 -32.06 24.25
C GLU A 495 -1.02 -32.97 23.00
N PHE A 496 -1.82 -34.05 23.00
CA PHE A 496 -1.96 -34.96 21.86
C PHE A 496 -2.58 -34.32 20.60
N LEU A 497 -3.16 -33.11 20.74
CA LEU A 497 -3.73 -32.32 19.64
C LEU A 497 -2.84 -31.14 19.23
N ARG A 498 -1.63 -31.01 19.78
CA ARG A 498 -0.74 -29.90 19.41
C ARG A 498 -0.45 -29.92 17.89
N GLY A 499 -0.72 -28.80 17.24
CA GLY A 499 -0.60 -28.63 15.78
C GLY A 499 -1.72 -29.28 14.96
N ALA A 500 -2.63 -30.05 15.59
CA ALA A 500 -3.71 -30.69 14.87
C ALA A 500 -4.80 -29.67 14.48
N ARG A 501 -5.15 -29.63 13.19
CA ARG A 501 -6.33 -28.90 12.71
C ARG A 501 -7.63 -29.66 12.97
N ARG A 502 -7.55 -30.97 13.15
CA ARG A 502 -8.70 -31.86 13.26
C ARG A 502 -8.54 -32.77 14.46
N TRP A 503 -9.62 -32.91 15.23
CA TRP A 503 -9.74 -33.81 16.36
C TRP A 503 -10.90 -34.78 16.13
N HIS A 504 -10.60 -36.06 16.07
CA HIS A 504 -11.60 -37.14 16.11
C HIS A 504 -11.95 -37.47 17.56
N ALA A 505 -12.79 -36.64 18.16
CA ALA A 505 -13.24 -36.80 19.54
C ALA A 505 -14.07 -38.08 19.70
N PRO A 506 -14.00 -38.80 20.84
CA PRO A 506 -14.98 -39.83 21.17
C PRO A 506 -16.43 -39.30 21.02
N ALA A 507 -17.34 -40.13 20.51
CA ALA A 507 -18.73 -39.69 20.32
C ALA A 507 -19.44 -39.30 21.62
N ASP A 508 -19.02 -39.89 22.74
CA ASP A 508 -19.47 -39.62 24.10
C ASP A 508 -18.67 -38.49 24.80
N GLN A 509 -17.67 -37.90 24.14
CA GLN A 509 -16.87 -36.82 24.70
C GLN A 509 -17.74 -35.60 25.01
N LYS A 510 -17.82 -35.19 26.26
CA LYS A 510 -18.54 -33.97 26.66
C LYS A 510 -17.59 -32.94 27.25
N GLY A 511 -18.04 -31.70 27.30
CA GLY A 511 -17.32 -30.62 27.98
C GLY A 511 -17.20 -29.35 27.15
N SER A 512 -16.53 -28.36 27.73
CA SER A 512 -16.17 -27.11 27.07
C SER A 512 -14.70 -27.17 26.67
N PHE A 513 -14.40 -26.69 25.47
CA PHE A 513 -13.08 -26.74 24.88
C PHE A 513 -12.74 -25.37 24.27
N GLU A 514 -11.45 -25.09 24.14
CA GLU A 514 -10.94 -23.90 23.44
C GLU A 514 -9.85 -24.31 22.46
N VAL A 515 -9.88 -23.72 21.27
CA VAL A 515 -8.76 -23.74 20.34
C VAL A 515 -8.05 -22.41 20.41
N GLN A 516 -6.73 -22.44 20.58
CA GLN A 516 -5.85 -21.28 20.46
C GLN A 516 -4.97 -21.45 19.23
N VAL A 517 -4.94 -20.42 18.38
CA VAL A 517 -4.07 -20.35 17.20
C VAL A 517 -3.15 -19.16 17.35
N GLU A 518 -1.84 -19.36 17.25
CA GLU A 518 -0.83 -18.30 17.26
C GLU A 518 -0.08 -18.28 15.92
N PHE A 519 0.25 -17.09 15.43
CA PHE A 519 1.05 -16.90 14.22
C PHE A 519 2.44 -16.34 14.54
N ARG A 520 3.47 -16.86 13.87
CA ARG A 520 4.84 -16.31 13.90
C ARG A 520 5.43 -16.26 12.50
N THR A 521 6.21 -15.22 12.23
CA THR A 521 6.95 -15.02 10.97
C THR A 521 8.26 -14.29 11.25
N PRO A 522 9.35 -14.55 10.53
CA PRO A 522 10.60 -13.78 10.67
C PRO A 522 10.44 -12.30 10.30
N GLU A 523 9.37 -11.92 9.61
CA GLU A 523 9.06 -10.53 9.25
C GLU A 523 8.48 -9.72 10.43
N VAL A 524 8.32 -10.33 11.61
CA VAL A 524 7.82 -9.68 12.82
C VAL A 524 8.72 -10.03 14.00
N ARG A 525 9.43 -9.03 14.52
CA ARG A 525 10.22 -9.09 15.76
C ARG A 525 9.39 -8.70 16.98
N GLN A 526 8.40 -7.82 16.82
CA GLN A 526 7.50 -7.39 17.89
C GLN A 526 6.10 -7.97 17.72
N VAL A 527 5.85 -9.11 18.37
CA VAL A 527 4.56 -9.81 18.35
C VAL A 527 3.60 -9.17 19.36
N THR A 528 2.37 -8.90 18.92
CA THR A 528 1.28 -8.35 19.75
C THR A 528 0.18 -9.40 19.97
N ASP A 529 -0.83 -9.08 20.79
CA ASP A 529 -1.92 -10.01 21.11
C ASP A 529 -2.75 -10.42 19.88
N GLU A 530 -2.80 -9.57 18.85
CA GLU A 530 -3.51 -9.83 17.57
C GLU A 530 -2.92 -11.01 16.79
N PHE A 531 -1.70 -11.44 17.10
CA PHE A 531 -1.09 -12.66 16.54
C PHE A 531 -1.63 -13.94 17.18
N THR A 532 -2.61 -13.84 18.07
CA THR A 532 -3.26 -14.96 18.72
C THR A 532 -4.78 -14.85 18.60
N SER A 533 -5.43 -15.95 18.19
CA SER A 533 -6.90 -16.07 18.25
C SER A 533 -7.29 -17.24 19.14
N ARG A 534 -8.40 -17.09 19.86
CA ARG A 534 -8.98 -18.12 20.73
C ARG A 534 -10.45 -18.28 20.40
N LYS A 535 -10.93 -19.52 20.33
CA LYS A 535 -12.35 -19.81 20.10
C LYS A 535 -12.80 -21.00 20.94
N SER A 536 -13.78 -20.73 21.80
CA SER A 536 -14.38 -21.75 22.67
C SER A 536 -15.58 -22.42 21.99
N PHE A 537 -15.77 -23.70 22.26
CA PHE A 537 -16.89 -24.51 21.79
C PHE A 537 -17.25 -25.57 22.82
N ALA A 538 -18.42 -26.18 22.69
CA ALA A 538 -18.87 -27.26 23.56
C ALA A 538 -19.20 -28.51 22.78
N LEU A 539 -18.94 -29.68 23.37
CA LEU A 539 -19.40 -30.97 22.90
C LEU A 539 -20.49 -31.49 23.84
N GLY A 540 -21.68 -31.73 23.28
CA GLY A 540 -22.88 -32.21 23.98
C GLY A 540 -23.00 -33.73 24.06
#